data_AF-A0A7Y3E4Y5-F1
#
_entry.id   AF-A0A7Y3E4Y5-F1
#
_cell.length_a   1.000
_cell.length_b   1.000
_cell.length_c   1.000
_cell.angle_alpha   90.00
_cell.angle_beta   90.00
_cell.angle_gamma   90.00
#
_symmetry.space_group_name_H-M   'P 1'
#
loop_
_entity.id
_entity.type
_entity.pdbx_description
1 polymer ?
#
loop_
_entity_poly.entity_id
_entity_poly.type
_entity_poly.pdbx_seq_one_letter_code
_entity_poly.pdbx_strand_id
1 'polypeptide(L)'
;MKEQNLKELLNQLHDVLEKTDEVDLETLELVRDLDEEINRLVDPDSADDDFDSVVDHAKAIETRFAVDYPVAERFLREIIDALSKVGI
;
A
#
# COMPACT_ATOMS: atom_id res chain seq x y z
N MET A 1 16.23 5.82 4.50
CA MET A 1 16.20 5.36 3.08
C MET A 1 15.03 4.40 2.80
N LYS A 2 14.73 3.44 3.70
CA LYS A 2 13.61 2.50 3.51
C LYS A 2 12.23 3.18 3.47
N GLU A 3 11.95 4.10 4.39
CA GLU A 3 10.71 4.91 4.39
C GLU A 3 10.48 5.70 3.10
N GLN A 4 11.54 6.27 2.52
CA GLN A 4 11.44 7.07 1.31
C GLN A 4 11.03 6.20 0.11
N ASN A 5 11.51 4.95 0.03
CA ASN A 5 11.10 4.03 -1.03
C ASN A 5 9.61 3.65 -0.89
N LEU A 6 9.14 3.44 0.33
CA LEU A 6 7.75 3.08 0.59
C LEU A 6 6.78 4.19 0.16
N LYS A 7 7.09 5.44 0.53
CA LYS A 7 6.31 6.61 0.09
C LYS A 7 6.34 6.82 -1.42
N GLU A 8 7.46 6.54 -2.08
CA GLU A 8 7.55 6.60 -3.54
C GLU A 8 6.71 5.52 -4.22
N LEU A 9 6.65 4.31 -3.66
CA LEU A 9 5.80 3.23 -4.17
C LEU A 9 4.31 3.54 -4.00
N LEU A 10 3.91 4.10 -2.85
CA LEU A 10 2.54 4.52 -2.59
C LEU A 10 2.08 5.63 -3.54
N ASN A 11 2.93 6.63 -3.80
CA ASN A 11 2.63 7.67 -4.79
C ASN A 11 2.49 7.09 -6.20
N GLN A 12 3.34 6.14 -6.59
CA GLN A 12 3.24 5.49 -7.90
C GLN A 12 1.96 4.64 -8.01
N LEU A 13 1.58 3.94 -6.95
CA LEU A 13 0.32 3.20 -6.88
C LEU A 13 -0.87 4.15 -7.10
N HIS A 14 -0.88 5.28 -6.40
CA HIS A 14 -1.93 6.30 -6.54
C HIS A 14 -1.99 6.86 -7.96
N ASP A 15 -0.85 7.26 -8.54
CA ASP A 15 -0.77 7.81 -9.90
C ASP A 15 -1.26 6.81 -10.96
N VAL A 16 -0.96 5.52 -10.80
CA VAL A 16 -1.45 4.46 -11.68
C VAL A 16 -2.97 4.32 -11.59
N LEU A 17 -3.52 4.36 -10.38
CA LEU A 17 -4.96 4.26 -10.17
C LEU A 17 -5.69 5.50 -10.67
N GLU A 18 -5.17 6.70 -10.43
CA GLU A 18 -5.74 7.95 -10.97
C GLU A 18 -5.71 8.01 -12.50
N LYS A 19 -4.67 7.43 -13.13
CA LYS A 19 -4.59 7.33 -14.59
C LYS A 19 -5.46 6.23 -15.18
N THR A 20 -6.00 5.35 -14.35
CA THR A 20 -6.89 4.28 -14.79
C THR A 20 -8.32 4.83 -14.76
N ASP A 21 -8.88 5.09 -15.95
CA ASP A 21 -10.17 5.77 -16.15
C ASP A 21 -11.35 5.05 -15.46
N GLU A 22 -11.20 3.75 -15.15
CA GLU A 22 -12.23 2.87 -14.57
C GLU A 22 -11.82 2.32 -13.18
N VAL A 23 -11.26 3.16 -12.31
CA VAL A 23 -11.12 2.78 -10.89
C VAL A 23 -12.35 3.18 -10.11
N ASP A 24 -13.02 2.19 -9.51
CA ASP A 24 -14.14 2.41 -8.60
C ASP A 24 -13.70 3.20 -7.36
N LEU A 25 -14.59 4.06 -6.85
CA LEU A 25 -14.33 4.85 -5.64
C LEU A 25 -13.92 3.98 -4.44
N GLU A 26 -14.52 2.79 -4.30
CA GLU A 26 -14.18 1.84 -3.25
C GLU A 26 -12.70 1.40 -3.32
N THR A 27 -12.18 1.19 -4.52
CA THR A 27 -10.77 0.83 -4.73
C THR A 27 -9.83 1.97 -4.35
N LEU A 28 -10.19 3.21 -4.70
CA LEU A 28 -9.43 4.39 -4.30
C LEU A 28 -9.43 4.59 -2.79
N GLU A 29 -10.58 4.36 -2.13
CA GLU A 29 -10.68 4.43 -0.68
C GLU A 29 -9.82 3.38 0.01
N LEU A 30 -9.78 2.14 -0.49
CA LEU A 30 -8.93 1.07 0.06
C LEU A 30 -7.43 1.42 0.00
N VAL A 31 -6.97 1.97 -1.13
CA VAL A 31 -5.56 2.37 -1.28
C VAL A 31 -5.21 3.54 -0.37
N ARG A 32 -6.15 4.48 -0.22
CA ARG A 32 -5.96 5.64 0.65
C ARG A 32 -5.92 5.24 2.12
N ASP A 33 -6.80 4.33 2.55
CA ASP A 33 -6.81 3.81 3.91
C ASP A 33 -5.48 3.09 4.22
N LEU A 34 -5.02 2.25 3.28
CA LEU A 34 -3.72 1.58 3.39
C LEU A 34 -2.54 2.57 3.45
N ASP A 35 -2.56 3.65 2.66
CA ASP A 35 -1.53 4.70 2.72
C ASP A 35 -1.49 5.37 4.11
N GLU A 36 -2.65 5.66 4.70
CA GLU A 36 -2.74 6.25 6.04
C GLU A 36 -2.28 5.28 7.14
N GLU A 37 -2.62 3.99 7.02
CA GLU A 37 -2.13 2.93 7.91
C GLU A 37 -0.61 2.78 7.84
N ILE A 38 -0.05 2.74 6.64
CA ILE A 38 1.40 2.63 6.42
C ILE A 38 2.12 3.88 6.95
N ASN A 39 1.59 5.08 6.68
CA ASN A 39 2.19 6.32 7.18
C ASN A 39 2.23 6.35 8.72
N ARG A 40 1.20 5.83 9.39
CA ARG A 40 1.20 5.66 10.85
C ARG A 40 2.24 4.64 11.30
N LEU A 41 2.34 3.51 10.61
CA LEU A 41 3.26 2.43 10.97
C LEU A 41 4.74 2.82 10.88
N VAL A 42 5.08 3.70 9.93
CA VAL A 42 6.46 4.21 9.79
C VAL A 42 6.74 5.45 10.62
N ASP A 43 5.71 6.04 11.23
CA ASP A 43 5.88 7.21 12.08
C ASP A 43 6.49 6.77 13.43
N PRO A 44 7.69 7.27 13.79
CA PRO A 44 8.41 6.82 14.97
C PRO A 44 7.76 7.25 16.30
N ASP A 45 6.78 8.15 16.27
CA ASP A 45 6.00 8.59 17.43
C ASP A 45 4.74 7.72 17.63
N SER A 46 4.40 6.89 16.63
CA SER A 46 3.24 6.01 16.65
C SER A 46 3.61 4.66 17.27
N ALA A 47 3.04 4.34 18.43
CA ALA A 47 3.25 3.10 19.16
C ALA A 47 2.34 1.96 18.65
N ASP A 48 2.09 1.90 17.34
CA ASP A 48 1.21 0.93 16.72
C ASP A 48 1.99 -0.35 16.40
N ASP A 49 1.63 -1.45 17.07
CA ASP A 49 2.21 -2.79 16.91
C ASP A 49 1.47 -3.60 15.81
N ASP A 50 0.50 -2.98 15.13
CA ASP A 50 -0.39 -3.61 14.15
C ASP A 50 0.25 -3.80 12.76
N PHE A 51 1.57 -4.01 12.73
CA PHE A 51 2.34 -4.27 11.51
C PHE A 51 1.74 -5.41 10.68
N ASP A 52 1.38 -6.50 11.36
CA ASP A 52 0.81 -7.70 10.75
C ASP A 52 -0.57 -7.41 10.12
N SER A 53 -1.39 -6.58 10.76
CA SER A 53 -2.70 -6.18 10.27
C SER A 53 -2.61 -5.37 8.97
N VAL A 54 -1.70 -4.39 8.92
CA VAL A 54 -1.47 -3.57 7.72
C VAL A 54 -0.96 -4.42 6.56
N VAL A 55 -0.07 -5.37 6.84
CA VAL A 55 0.44 -6.32 5.83
C VAL A 55 -0.67 -7.23 5.31
N ASP A 56 -1.54 -7.74 6.17
CA ASP A 56 -2.66 -8.58 5.74
C ASP A 56 -3.71 -7.79 4.93
N HIS A 57 -3.97 -6.53 5.30
CA HIS A 57 -4.82 -5.64 4.53
C HIS A 57 -4.24 -5.37 3.13
N ALA A 58 -2.93 -5.08 3.04
CA ALA A 58 -2.25 -4.89 1.76
C ALA A 58 -2.35 -6.14 0.87
N LYS A 59 -2.18 -7.35 1.41
CA LYS A 59 -2.33 -8.62 0.66
C LYS A 59 -3.77 -8.83 0.15
N ALA A 60 -4.78 -8.42 0.92
CA ALA A 60 -6.16 -8.50 0.50
C ALA A 60 -6.42 -7.60 -0.72
N ILE A 61 -5.90 -6.38 -0.69
CA ILE A 61 -5.99 -5.44 -1.82
C ILE A 61 -5.17 -5.96 -3.03
N GLU A 62 -3.98 -6.53 -2.81
CA GLU A 62 -3.13 -7.14 -3.85
C GLU A 62 -3.90 -8.22 -4.62
N THR A 63 -4.59 -9.10 -3.90
CA THR A 63 -5.37 -10.19 -4.48
C THR A 63 -6.49 -9.66 -5.38
N ARG A 64 -7.13 -8.54 -4.98
CA ARG A 64 -8.15 -7.87 -5.77
C ARG A 64 -7.54 -7.23 -7.02
N PHE A 65 -6.40 -6.58 -6.88
CA PHE A 65 -5.73 -5.89 -7.99
C PHE A 65 -5.12 -6.85 -9.00
N ALA A 66 -4.78 -8.08 -8.61
CA ALA A 66 -4.23 -9.08 -9.53
C ALA A 66 -5.14 -9.41 -10.72
N VAL A 67 -6.45 -9.19 -10.58
CA VAL A 67 -7.45 -9.46 -11.63
C VAL A 67 -7.67 -8.22 -12.50
N ASP A 68 -7.97 -7.09 -11.89
CA ASP A 68 -8.42 -5.88 -12.59
C ASP A 68 -7.30 -4.86 -12.86
N TYR A 69 -6.28 -4.82 -11.99
CA TYR A 69 -5.22 -3.80 -12.00
C TYR A 69 -3.81 -4.42 -11.84
N PRO A 70 -3.32 -5.22 -12.80
CA PRO A 70 -2.04 -5.95 -12.68
C PRO A 70 -0.83 -5.03 -12.54
N VAL A 71 -0.94 -3.76 -12.94
CA VAL A 71 0.12 -2.76 -12.71
C VAL A 71 0.12 -2.30 -11.25
N ALA A 72 -1.05 -2.00 -10.69
CA ALA A 72 -1.22 -1.59 -9.30
C ALA A 72 -0.83 -2.72 -8.33
N GLU A 73 -1.17 -3.97 -8.67
CA GLU A 73 -0.75 -5.17 -7.93
C GLU A 73 0.77 -5.24 -7.75
N ARG A 74 1.55 -4.96 -8.79
CA ARG A 74 3.02 -4.98 -8.71
C ARG A 74 3.56 -3.96 -7.71
N PHE A 75 3.03 -2.74 -7.74
CA PHE A 75 3.43 -1.71 -6.78
C PHE A 75 3.05 -2.11 -5.35
N LEU A 76 1.87 -2.68 -5.16
CA LEU A 76 1.40 -3.14 -3.86
C LEU A 76 2.23 -4.32 -3.32
N ARG A 77 2.65 -5.24 -4.18
CA ARG A 77 3.59 -6.31 -3.83
C ARG A 77 4.94 -5.75 -3.35
N GLU A 78 5.47 -4.72 -4.00
CA GLU A 78 6.70 -4.06 -3.56
C GLU A 78 6.51 -3.33 -2.22
N ILE A 79 5.33 -2.72 -2.01
CA ILE A 79 4.94 -2.13 -0.71
C ILE A 79 4.96 -3.19 0.39
N ILE A 80 4.33 -4.35 0.17
CA ILE A 80 4.30 -5.47 1.13
C ILE A 80 5.72 -5.98 1.46
N ASP A 81 6.59 -6.10 0.45
CA ASP A 81 7.97 -6.52 0.63
C ASP A 81 8.79 -5.47 1.40
N ALA A 82 8.60 -4.19 1.08
CA ALA A 82 9.23 -3.08 1.79
C ALA A 82 8.78 -3.01 3.25
N LEU A 83 7.48 -3.18 3.51
CA LEU A 83 6.93 -3.33 4.85
C LEU A 83 7.59 -4.51 5.57
N SER A 84 7.58 -5.70 4.99
CA SER A 84 8.21 -6.88 5.61
C SER A 84 9.68 -6.64 6.02
N LYS A 85 10.41 -5.80 5.28
CA LYS A 85 11.80 -5.41 5.61
C LYS A 85 11.95 -4.34 6.70
N VAL A 86 10.87 -3.67 7.09
CA VAL A 86 10.81 -2.67 8.17
C VAL A 86 10.44 -3.35 9.49
N GLY A 87 9.52 -4.32 9.48
CA GLY A 87 9.10 -5.09 10.66
C GLY A 87 10.03 -6.22 11.10
N ILE A 88 11.15 -6.45 10.40
CA ILE A 88 12.20 -7.45 10.73
C ILE A 88 13.42 -6.78 11.35
#